data_AF-A0A8S9YJR4-F1
#
_entry.id   AF-A0A8S9YJR4-F1
#
_cell.length_a   1.000
_cell.length_b   1.000
_cell.length_c   1.000
_cell.angle_alpha   90.00
_cell.angle_beta   90.00
_cell.angle_gamma   90.00
#
_symmetry.space_group_name_H-M   'P 1'
#
loop_
_entity.id
_entity.type
_entity.pdbx_description
1 polymer ?
#
loop_
_entity_poly.entity_id
_entity_poly.type
_entity_poly.pdbx_seq_one_letter_code
_entity_poly.pdbx_strand_id
1 'polypeptide(L)'
;MNRSVIYRVLSRAHFKPFCRSNISQFPVNDDLYNFSDEQKHFRKTLQSFVSSEVYPIANTTDVMDNISDMRSLWKKFGAMGLLGVTAPEKYGGINHGYLSHCVAMEEISRASGSIGLSYGAHSNLCVNQLVRHASEDQAQRYLPGVSSVIHKFRCYILMG
;
A
#
# COMPACT_ATOMS: atom_id res chain seq x y z
N MET A 1 16.08 -9.04 -32.64
CA MET A 1 14.60 -9.00 -32.54
C MET A 1 14.16 -7.58 -32.26
N ASN A 2 13.38 -6.99 -33.17
CA ASN A 2 13.10 -5.55 -33.22
C ASN A 2 11.92 -5.18 -32.29
N ARG A 3 12.12 -4.21 -31.38
CA ARG A 3 11.13 -3.77 -30.37
C ARG A 3 9.77 -3.38 -30.98
N SER A 4 9.76 -2.95 -32.24
CA SER A 4 8.56 -2.57 -33.00
C SER A 4 7.59 -3.72 -33.28
N VAL A 5 8.04 -4.98 -33.28
CA VAL A 5 7.17 -6.15 -33.50
C VAL A 5 6.36 -6.49 -32.25
N ILE A 6 6.95 -6.32 -31.05
CA ILE A 6 6.28 -6.53 -29.77
C ILE A 6 5.09 -5.57 -29.63
N TYR A 7 5.29 -4.27 -29.92
CA TYR A 7 4.21 -3.28 -29.87
C TYR A 7 3.04 -3.59 -30.83
N ARG A 8 3.32 -4.18 -32.00
CA ARG A 8 2.29 -4.50 -33.00
C ARG A 8 1.46 -5.73 -32.62
N VAL A 9 2.03 -6.69 -31.91
CA VAL A 9 1.30 -7.86 -31.39
C VAL A 9 0.41 -7.46 -30.20
N LEU A 10 0.90 -6.57 -29.33
CA LEU A 10 0.14 -6.06 -28.18
C LEU A 10 -1.07 -5.20 -28.59
N SER A 11 -0.99 -4.50 -29.74
CA SER A 11 -2.08 -3.66 -30.27
C SER A 11 -3.31 -4.44 -30.75
N ARG A 12 -3.21 -5.76 -30.99
CA ARG A 12 -4.32 -6.58 -31.54
C ARG A 12 -5.02 -7.45 -30.51
N ALA A 13 -4.49 -7.55 -29.30
CA ALA A 13 -5.25 -8.09 -28.19
C ALA A 13 -6.19 -6.99 -27.69
N HIS A 14 -7.41 -6.93 -28.24
CA HIS A 14 -8.55 -6.33 -27.55
C HIS A 14 -8.83 -7.17 -26.30
N PHE A 15 -7.96 -7.09 -25.31
CA PHE A 15 -8.30 -7.47 -23.96
C PHE A 15 -9.26 -6.38 -23.51
N LYS A 16 -10.56 -6.68 -23.59
CA LYS A 16 -11.56 -5.85 -22.89
C LYS A 16 -11.02 -5.69 -21.48
N PRO A 17 -10.86 -4.46 -20.95
CA PRO A 17 -10.58 -4.31 -19.54
C PRO A 17 -11.71 -5.06 -18.85
N PHE A 18 -11.36 -6.09 -18.10
CA PHE A 18 -12.32 -6.74 -17.24
C PHE A 18 -12.62 -5.74 -16.14
N CYS A 19 -13.46 -4.77 -16.49
CA CYS A 19 -14.00 -3.79 -15.58
C CYS A 19 -15.05 -4.54 -14.76
N ARG A 20 -14.59 -5.36 -13.81
CA ARG A 20 -15.40 -5.67 -12.65
C ARG A 20 -15.34 -4.42 -11.79
N SER A 21 -16.35 -3.58 -11.93
CA SER A 21 -16.59 -2.39 -11.10
C SER A 21 -16.69 -2.70 -9.59
N ASN A 22 -16.72 -3.99 -9.22
CA ASN A 22 -16.63 -4.44 -7.85
C ASN A 22 -15.46 -5.43 -7.75
N ILE A 23 -14.48 -5.10 -6.89
CA ILE A 23 -13.66 -6.12 -6.22
C ILE A 23 -14.63 -7.25 -5.83
N SER A 24 -14.32 -8.51 -6.17
CA SER A 24 -15.10 -9.62 -5.60
C SER A 24 -14.77 -9.65 -4.11
N GLN A 25 -15.46 -8.80 -3.35
CA GLN A 25 -15.37 -8.74 -1.91
C GLN A 25 -15.97 -10.05 -1.44
N PHE A 26 -15.11 -11.02 -1.12
CA PHE A 26 -15.52 -12.01 -0.15
C PHE A 26 -16.00 -11.21 1.07
N PRO A 27 -17.26 -11.37 1.49
CA PRO A 27 -17.79 -10.58 2.57
C PRO A 27 -16.97 -10.86 3.82
N VAL A 28 -16.27 -9.85 4.33
CA VAL A 28 -15.56 -9.94 5.61
C VAL A 28 -16.56 -9.59 6.70
N ASN A 29 -16.78 -10.53 7.60
CA ASN A 29 -17.63 -10.29 8.76
C ASN A 29 -16.78 -9.73 9.90
N ASP A 30 -16.78 -8.41 10.08
CA ASP A 30 -16.04 -7.75 11.16
C ASP A 30 -16.60 -8.06 12.57
N ASP A 31 -17.88 -8.45 12.67
CA ASP A 31 -18.48 -8.84 13.95
C ASP A 31 -17.93 -10.19 14.44
N LEU A 32 -17.58 -11.09 13.52
CA LEU A 32 -16.94 -12.37 13.86
C LEU A 32 -15.58 -12.17 14.55
N TYR A 33 -14.85 -11.12 14.17
CA TYR A 33 -13.54 -10.79 14.73
C TYR A 33 -13.60 -9.83 15.92
N ASN A 34 -14.80 -9.47 16.38
CA ASN A 34 -15.05 -8.54 17.48
C ASN A 34 -14.32 -7.19 17.30
N PHE A 35 -14.34 -6.65 16.08
CA PHE A 35 -13.73 -5.36 15.79
C PHE A 35 -14.47 -4.22 16.47
N SER A 36 -13.72 -3.23 16.94
CA SER A 36 -14.30 -1.97 17.42
C SER A 36 -14.97 -1.19 16.28
N ASP A 37 -15.86 -0.26 16.62
CA ASP A 37 -16.52 0.60 15.63
C ASP A 37 -15.50 1.44 14.83
N GLU A 38 -14.41 1.84 15.47
CA GLU A 38 -13.28 2.52 14.84
C GLU A 38 -12.59 1.62 13.80
N GLN A 39 -12.34 0.35 14.12
CA GLN A 39 -11.71 -0.60 13.20
C GLN A 39 -12.62 -0.92 12.00
N LYS A 40 -13.93 -1.06 12.24
CA LYS A 40 -14.94 -1.23 11.19
C LYS A 40 -14.97 -0.01 10.26
N HIS A 41 -14.96 1.19 10.84
CA HIS A 41 -14.92 2.43 10.07
C HIS A 41 -13.62 2.56 9.25
N PHE A 42 -12.49 2.20 9.85
CA PHE A 42 -11.19 2.18 9.20
C PHE A 42 -11.16 1.22 8.00
N ARG A 43 -11.65 -0.02 8.16
CA ARG A 43 -11.78 -0.99 7.06
C ARG A 43 -12.66 -0.45 5.94
N LYS A 44 -13.82 0.13 6.25
CA LYS A 44 -14.74 0.69 5.25
C LYS A 44 -14.12 1.83 4.44
N THR A 45 -13.35 2.69 5.11
CA THR A 45 -12.59 3.77 4.47
C THR A 45 -11.52 3.21 3.54
N LEU A 46 -10.77 2.20 4.00
CA LEU A 46 -9.78 1.50 3.19
C LEU A 46 -10.38 0.82 1.96
N GLN A 47 -11.51 0.12 2.11
CA GLN A 47 -12.20 -0.54 1.00
C GLN A 47 -12.58 0.46 -0.10
N SER A 48 -13.11 1.62 0.30
CA SER A 48 -13.48 2.69 -0.62
C SER A 48 -12.25 3.21 -1.36
N PHE A 49 -11.18 3.52 -0.60
CA PHE A 49 -9.93 4.03 -1.14
C PHE A 49 -9.23 3.05 -2.10
N VAL A 50 -9.13 1.78 -1.70
CA VAL A 50 -8.52 0.71 -2.49
C VAL A 50 -9.28 0.51 -3.80
N SER A 51 -10.60 0.53 -3.75
CA SER A 51 -11.45 0.40 -4.95
C SER A 51 -11.24 1.56 -5.93
N SER A 52 -11.07 2.78 -5.42
CA SER A 52 -10.89 3.97 -6.26
C SER A 52 -9.46 4.14 -6.78
N GLU A 53 -8.45 3.74 -6.01
CA GLU A 53 -7.06 4.16 -6.25
C GLU A 53 -6.10 3.02 -6.58
N VAL A 54 -6.28 1.85 -5.96
CA VAL A 54 -5.37 0.70 -6.12
C VAL A 54 -5.88 -0.26 -7.19
N TYR A 55 -7.18 -0.55 -7.17
CA TYR A 55 -7.80 -1.50 -8.10
C TYR A 55 -7.65 -1.10 -9.59
N PRO A 56 -7.81 0.17 -10.00
CA PRO A 56 -7.71 0.55 -11.42
C PRO A 56 -6.32 0.35 -12.02
N ILE A 57 -5.26 0.40 -11.20
CA ILE A 57 -3.87 0.29 -11.65
C ILE A 57 -3.30 -1.13 -11.50
N ALA A 58 -3.93 -1.98 -10.68
CA ALA A 58 -3.44 -3.32 -10.32
C ALA A 58 -3.02 -4.18 -11.52
N ASN A 59 -3.94 -4.39 -12.48
CA ASN A 59 -3.68 -5.25 -13.64
C ASN A 59 -2.58 -4.69 -14.55
N THR A 60 -2.55 -3.37 -14.74
CA THR A 60 -1.52 -2.72 -15.56
C THR A 60 -0.15 -2.86 -14.91
N THR A 61 -0.08 -2.66 -13.60
CA THR A 61 1.14 -2.82 -12.81
C THR A 61 1.70 -4.24 -12.92
N ASP A 62 0.86 -5.26 -12.78
CA ASP A 62 1.30 -6.66 -12.84
C ASP A 62 1.75 -7.06 -14.26
N VAL A 63 1.05 -6.63 -15.31
CA VAL A 63 1.42 -6.95 -16.71
C VAL A 63 2.69 -6.23 -17.15
N MET A 64 2.87 -4.99 -16.73
CA MET A 64 4.03 -4.16 -17.12
C MET A 64 5.26 -4.42 -16.26
N ASP A 65 5.14 -5.21 -15.19
CA ASP A 65 6.16 -5.40 -14.16
C ASP A 65 6.75 -4.05 -13.67
N ASN A 66 5.88 -3.04 -13.57
CA ASN A 66 6.27 -1.68 -13.23
C ASN A 66 5.12 -0.92 -12.58
N ILE A 67 5.41 -0.32 -11.43
CA ILE A 67 4.49 0.57 -10.74
C ILE A 67 4.77 2.02 -11.21
N SER A 68 4.35 2.37 -12.43
CA SER A 68 4.59 3.71 -13.00
C SER A 68 4.06 4.84 -12.11
N ASP A 69 2.94 4.61 -11.43
CA ASP A 69 2.26 5.59 -10.58
C ASP A 69 2.58 5.44 -9.09
N MET A 70 3.63 4.67 -8.73
CA MET A 70 3.99 4.38 -7.33
C MET A 70 4.14 5.64 -6.50
N ARG A 71 4.81 6.66 -7.04
CA ARG A 71 5.01 7.91 -6.31
C ARG A 71 3.69 8.59 -6.00
N SER A 72 2.75 8.64 -6.94
CA SER A 72 1.43 9.25 -6.73
C SER A 72 0.65 8.47 -5.68
N LEU A 73 0.66 7.13 -5.78
CA LEU A 73 -0.02 6.25 -4.84
C LEU A 73 0.52 6.39 -3.41
N TRP A 74 1.84 6.49 -3.25
CA TRP A 74 2.45 6.68 -1.93
C TRP A 74 2.12 8.02 -1.28
N LYS A 75 1.90 9.07 -2.08
CA LYS A 75 1.38 10.34 -1.54
C LYS A 75 0.00 10.15 -0.93
N LYS A 76 -0.86 9.38 -1.61
CA LYS A 76 -2.21 9.08 -1.12
C LYS A 76 -2.17 8.21 0.14
N PHE A 77 -1.30 7.20 0.17
CA PHE A 77 -1.07 6.39 1.38
C PHE A 77 -0.56 7.23 2.55
N GLY A 78 0.39 8.13 2.32
CA GLY A 78 0.91 9.04 3.33
C GLY A 78 -0.16 10.01 3.86
N ALA A 79 -0.97 10.59 2.96
CA ALA A 79 -2.07 11.48 3.31
C ALA A 79 -3.15 10.79 4.17
N MET A 80 -3.35 9.48 3.99
CA MET A 80 -4.23 8.67 4.83
C MET A 80 -3.56 8.13 6.11
N GLY A 81 -2.27 8.39 6.33
CA GLY A 81 -1.51 7.87 7.47
C GLY A 81 -1.12 6.39 7.35
N LEU A 82 -1.36 5.74 6.20
CA LEU A 82 -1.14 4.30 6.03
C LEU A 82 0.35 3.90 6.09
N LEU A 83 1.25 4.80 5.71
CA LEU A 83 2.70 4.53 5.73
C LEU A 83 3.27 4.42 7.15
N GLY A 84 2.59 5.02 8.13
CA GLY A 84 2.99 5.07 9.54
C GLY A 84 1.92 4.53 10.48
N VAL A 85 1.16 3.50 10.10
CA VAL A 85 0.04 2.96 10.91
C VAL A 85 0.47 2.60 12.34
N THR A 86 1.63 1.96 12.49
CA THR A 86 2.16 1.53 13.78
C THR A 86 3.18 2.51 14.39
N ALA A 87 3.50 3.59 13.67
CA ALA A 87 4.49 4.55 14.14
C ALA A 87 3.85 5.53 15.15
N PRO A 88 4.59 5.94 16.20
CA PRO A 88 4.16 6.97 17.13
C PRO A 88 3.86 8.32 16.45
N GLU A 89 2.92 9.07 17.01
CA GLU A 89 2.55 10.41 16.54
C GLU A 89 3.73 11.40 16.54
N LYS A 90 4.69 11.25 17.48
CA LYS A 90 5.92 12.06 17.50
C LYS A 90 6.74 11.98 16.21
N TYR A 91 6.53 10.94 15.41
CA TYR A 91 7.18 10.74 14.11
C TYR A 91 6.23 10.93 12.93
N GLY A 92 5.01 11.42 13.19
CA GLY A 92 3.95 11.61 12.20
C GLY A 92 3.16 10.34 11.88
N GLY A 93 3.28 9.27 12.65
CA GLY A 93 2.42 8.10 12.52
C GLY A 93 1.06 8.28 13.19
N ILE A 94 0.20 7.27 13.10
CA ILE A 94 -1.15 7.29 13.70
C ILE A 94 -1.31 6.31 14.87
N ASN A 95 -0.27 5.52 15.19
CA ASN A 95 -0.24 4.58 16.32
C ASN A 95 -1.50 3.69 16.48
N HIS A 96 -2.10 3.25 15.37
CA HIS A 96 -3.35 2.48 15.32
C HIS A 96 -3.18 0.97 15.66
N GLY A 97 -1.95 0.56 16.00
CA GLY A 97 -1.61 -0.82 16.37
C GLY A 97 -1.53 -1.80 15.19
N TYR A 98 -1.10 -3.03 15.50
CA TYR A 98 -0.88 -4.07 14.49
C TYR A 98 -2.17 -4.62 13.87
N LEU A 99 -3.29 -4.64 14.62
CA LEU A 99 -4.56 -5.14 14.07
C LEU A 99 -5.05 -4.26 12.91
N SER A 100 -5.03 -2.94 13.09
CA SER A 100 -5.32 -1.98 12.02
C SER A 100 -4.34 -2.11 10.85
N HIS A 101 -3.06 -2.38 11.13
CA HIS A 101 -2.06 -2.62 10.10
C HIS A 101 -2.36 -3.89 9.28
N CYS A 102 -2.79 -4.98 9.93
CA CYS A 102 -3.24 -6.20 9.25
C CYS A 102 -4.46 -5.94 8.36
N VAL A 103 -5.43 -5.15 8.83
CA VAL A 103 -6.61 -4.76 8.04
C VAL A 103 -6.20 -3.94 6.81
N ALA A 104 -5.27 -2.99 6.97
CA ALA A 104 -4.73 -2.22 5.85
C ALA A 104 -4.01 -3.13 4.82
N MET A 105 -3.17 -4.05 5.31
CA MET A 105 -2.48 -5.02 4.46
C MET A 105 -3.46 -5.92 3.71
N GLU A 106 -4.50 -6.42 4.38
CA GLU A 106 -5.54 -7.27 3.81
C GLU A 106 -6.28 -6.56 2.67
N GLU A 107 -6.78 -5.34 2.93
CA GLU A 107 -7.57 -4.61 1.95
C GLU A 107 -6.72 -4.15 0.75
N ILE A 108 -5.49 -3.66 0.95
CA ILE A 108 -4.61 -3.29 -0.17
C ILE A 108 -4.27 -4.52 -1.01
N SER A 109 -3.92 -5.64 -0.37
CA SER A 109 -3.57 -6.89 -1.07
C SER A 109 -4.74 -7.49 -1.83
N ARG A 110 -5.98 -7.23 -1.39
CA ARG A 110 -7.20 -7.64 -2.09
C ARG A 110 -7.34 -6.99 -3.46
N ALA A 111 -6.84 -5.77 -3.64
CA ALA A 111 -6.79 -5.14 -4.97
C ALA A 111 -5.55 -5.52 -5.77
N SER A 112 -4.38 -5.55 -5.13
CA SER A 112 -3.13 -5.90 -5.79
C SER A 112 -2.14 -6.49 -4.78
N GLY A 113 -1.74 -7.74 -5.00
CA GLY A 113 -0.74 -8.40 -4.16
C GLY A 113 0.64 -7.75 -4.26
N SER A 114 1.03 -7.27 -5.45
CA SER A 114 2.33 -6.61 -5.69
C SER A 114 2.43 -5.27 -4.95
N ILE A 115 1.38 -4.45 -4.99
CA ILE A 115 1.29 -3.19 -4.23
C ILE A 115 1.20 -3.48 -2.73
N GLY A 116 0.41 -4.48 -2.32
CA GLY A 116 0.30 -4.90 -0.92
C GLY A 116 1.65 -5.31 -0.34
N LEU A 117 2.43 -6.13 -1.06
CA LEU A 117 3.78 -6.52 -0.63
C LEU A 117 4.70 -5.31 -0.46
N SER A 118 4.68 -4.39 -1.41
CA SER A 118 5.47 -3.15 -1.37
C SER A 118 5.08 -2.28 -0.16
N TYR A 119 3.79 -2.19 0.13
CA TYR A 119 3.27 -1.51 1.32
C TYR A 119 3.74 -2.16 2.62
N GLY A 120 3.64 -3.49 2.75
CA GLY A 120 4.04 -4.23 3.93
C GLY A 120 5.54 -4.12 4.22
N ALA A 121 6.38 -4.17 3.16
CA ALA A 121 7.81 -3.97 3.29
C ALA A 121 8.17 -2.57 3.81
N HIS A 122 7.46 -1.53 3.34
CA HIS A 122 7.67 -0.18 3.81
C HIS A 122 7.21 0.01 5.27
N SER A 123 5.91 -0.22 5.51
CA SER A 123 5.26 0.12 6.78
C SER A 123 5.69 -0.78 7.95
N ASN A 124 6.02 -2.06 7.70
CA ASN A 124 6.43 -2.97 8.76
C ASN A 124 7.92 -3.32 8.71
N LEU A 125 8.45 -3.78 7.58
CA LEU A 125 9.86 -4.21 7.54
C LEU A 125 10.85 -3.04 7.68
N CYS A 126 10.47 -1.83 7.23
CA CYS A 126 11.31 -0.64 7.38
C CYS A 126 10.89 0.21 8.58
N VAL A 127 9.69 0.79 8.54
CA VAL A 127 9.24 1.79 9.53
C VAL A 127 9.14 1.21 10.93
N ASN A 128 8.43 0.09 11.10
CA ASN A 128 8.26 -0.52 12.42
C ASN A 128 9.59 -0.99 13.02
N GLN A 129 10.54 -1.45 12.22
CA GLN A 129 11.89 -1.81 12.70
C GLN A 129 12.68 -0.58 13.14
N LEU A 130 12.62 0.53 12.39
CA LEU A 130 13.23 1.80 12.79
C LEU A 130 12.62 2.33 14.10
N VAL A 131 11.29 2.32 14.24
CA VAL A 131 10.64 2.76 15.49
C VAL A 131 11.10 1.94 16.69
N ARG A 132 11.27 0.62 16.53
CA ARG A 132 11.55 -0.31 17.64
C ARG A 132 13.03 -0.39 18.01
N HIS A 133 13.94 -0.19 17.06
CA HIS A 133 15.36 -0.52 17.23
C HIS A 133 16.32 0.62 16.91
N ALA A 134 15.86 1.73 16.33
CA ALA A 134 16.73 2.86 16.07
C ALA A 134 17.12 3.58 17.37
N SER A 135 18.35 4.13 17.41
CA SER A 135 18.70 5.13 18.42
C SER A 135 17.87 6.40 18.23
N GLU A 136 17.80 7.27 19.25
CA GLU A 136 17.05 8.52 19.14
C GLU A 136 17.54 9.39 17.96
N ASP A 137 18.86 9.46 17.74
CA ASP A 137 19.44 10.18 16.60
C ASP A 137 19.04 9.59 15.25
N GLN A 138 19.00 8.26 15.14
CA GLN A 138 18.55 7.58 13.92
C GLN A 138 17.04 7.77 13.72
N ALA A 139 16.26 7.64 14.78
CA ALA A 139 14.83 7.85 14.77
C ALA A 139 14.49 9.28 14.31
N GLN A 140 15.14 10.31 14.85
CA GLN A 140 14.94 11.70 14.42
C GLN A 140 15.43 11.98 13.01
N ARG A 141 16.40 11.22 12.50
CA ARG A 141 16.89 11.40 11.13
C ARG A 141 16.00 10.72 10.08
N TYR A 142 15.42 9.56 10.41
CA TYR A 142 14.76 8.69 9.44
C TYR A 142 13.25 8.56 9.65
N LEU A 143 12.69 8.91 10.80
CA LEU A 143 11.26 8.76 11.04
C LEU A 143 10.45 10.06 10.77
N PRO A 144 10.96 11.29 10.96
CA PRO A 144 10.20 12.48 10.61
C PRO A 144 9.81 12.47 9.13
N GLY A 145 8.49 12.43 8.89
CA GLY A 145 7.94 12.34 7.54
C GLY A 145 7.67 10.93 7.04
N VAL A 146 7.53 9.91 7.90
CA VAL A 146 7.01 8.59 7.44
C VAL A 146 5.62 8.74 6.79
N SER A 147 4.78 9.61 7.34
CA SER A 147 3.49 10.00 6.76
C SER A 147 3.60 11.02 5.63
N SER A 148 4.75 11.70 5.50
CA SER A 148 4.92 12.73 4.48
C SER A 148 5.55 12.16 3.22
N VAL A 149 5.02 12.64 2.10
CA VAL A 149 5.39 12.39 0.69
C VAL A 149 6.90 12.33 0.40
N ILE A 150 7.74 12.83 1.29
CA ILE A 150 9.17 13.11 1.10
C ILE A 150 10.04 11.96 1.62
N HIS A 151 9.46 10.92 2.23
CA HIS A 151 10.25 9.73 2.58
C HIS A 151 10.80 9.09 1.31
N LYS A 152 12.08 9.37 0.99
CA LYS A 152 12.80 8.72 -0.10
C LYS A 152 12.68 7.23 0.19
N PHE A 153 12.03 6.52 -0.72
CA PHE A 153 11.86 5.07 -0.74
C PHE A 153 13.22 4.37 -0.70
N ARG A 154 13.86 4.35 0.47
CA ARG A 154 15.09 3.63 0.75
C ARG A 154 14.73 2.29 1.37
N CYS A 155 13.79 1.56 0.76
CA CYS A 155 13.68 0.11 0.97
C CYS A 155 14.80 -0.66 0.26
N TYR A 156 15.71 0.01 -0.43
CA TYR A 156 16.86 -0.58 -1.13
C TYR A 156 17.97 -1.17 -0.23
N ILE A 157 17.80 -1.28 1.10
CA ILE A 157 18.85 -1.81 2.00
C ILE A 157 18.69 -3.32 2.26
N LEU A 158 17.74 -4.03 1.64
CA LEU A 158 17.63 -5.50 1.76
C LEU A 158 17.56 -6.26 0.42
N MET A 159 17.66 -5.57 -0.72
CA MET A 159 17.64 -6.16 -2.07
C MET A 159 18.74 -5.54 -2.95
N GLY A 160 19.96 -5.45 -2.41
CA GLY A 160 21.16 -4.96 -3.08
C GLY A 160 22.40 -5.30 -2.27
#